data_AF-A0A7S2HJX3-F1
#
_entry.id   AF-A0A7S2HJX3-F1
#
_cell.length_a   1.000
_cell.length_b   1.000
_cell.length_c   1.000
_cell.angle_alpha   90.00
_cell.angle_beta   90.00
_cell.angle_gamma   90.00
#
_symmetry.space_group_name_H-M   'P 1'
#
loop_
_entity.id
_entity.type
_entity.pdbx_description
1 polymer ?
#
loop_
_entity_poly.entity_id
_entity_poly.type
_entity_poly.pdbx_seq_one_letter_code
_entity_poly.pdbx_strand_id
1 'polypeptide(L)'
;DRCMCLAWSRPWPPGAGSAVVLGLRRSSGRTAGLRRGAHEGSAGHGGGRRSHADVASTQAARMPSAPKDPLEWPAERVTSAGFMESAAYASSLCRSLEAGVADPAPYSERLSAMLSHSDGARGFFVTYLTDPALPGLADDPAGLAPVVADALKTADMATVLPLSIMNLAMPTASAVAHEASGNMDQAARSKLTARRGARVLRLLVGDDRVGSHAREELLAAKACAAEAGDGPDGGGSERWKAFFARWKYDAAQLAAVGAALEEVSTDA
;
A
#
# COMPACT_ATOMS: atom_id res chain seq x y z
N ASP A 1 -3.68 -14.42 -8.91
CA ASP A 1 -3.97 -12.99 -8.63
C ASP A 1 -3.63 -12.48 -7.25
N ARG A 2 -2.58 -13.02 -6.62
CA ARG A 2 -1.87 -12.36 -5.51
C ARG A 2 -0.91 -11.27 -6.02
N CYS A 3 -1.00 -10.88 -7.30
CA CYS A 3 -0.03 -10.03 -7.99
C CYS A 3 0.03 -8.59 -7.48
N MET A 4 -1.12 -8.07 -7.08
CA MET A 4 -1.18 -6.75 -6.48
C MET A 4 -0.72 -6.77 -5.04
N CYS A 5 -1.12 -7.80 -4.29
CA CYS A 5 -0.78 -8.02 -2.88
C CYS A 5 0.72 -8.14 -2.61
N LEU A 6 1.52 -8.53 -3.62
CA LEU A 6 2.94 -8.85 -3.45
C LEU A 6 3.90 -7.74 -3.90
N ALA A 7 3.39 -6.66 -4.50
CA ALA A 7 4.12 -5.39 -4.55
C ALA A 7 4.44 -4.84 -3.14
N TRP A 8 3.75 -5.36 -2.13
CA TRP A 8 3.81 -5.00 -0.73
C TRP A 8 4.88 -5.79 0.02
N SER A 9 5.48 -6.82 -0.60
CA SER A 9 6.45 -7.70 0.06
C SER A 9 7.87 -7.12 0.13
N ARG A 10 8.13 -5.96 -0.48
CA ARG A 10 9.42 -5.27 -0.35
C ARG A 10 9.35 -4.26 0.79
N PRO A 11 10.29 -4.30 1.76
CA PRO A 11 10.44 -3.21 2.72
C PRO A 11 10.56 -1.89 1.98
N TRP A 12 9.84 -0.87 2.46
CA TRP A 12 10.08 0.50 2.03
C TRP A 12 11.47 0.92 2.51
N PRO A 13 12.29 1.62 1.70
CA PRO A 13 13.56 2.14 2.21
C PRO A 13 13.29 3.10 3.38
N PRO A 14 13.99 2.98 4.52
CA PRO A 14 13.83 3.93 5.62
C PRO A 14 14.29 5.30 5.13
N GLY A 15 13.46 6.33 5.27
CA GLY A 15 13.79 7.68 4.82
C GLY A 15 12.89 8.75 5.42
N ALA A 16 13.52 9.63 6.20
CA ALA A 16 13.03 10.87 6.80
C ALA A 16 12.16 10.75 8.07
N GLY A 17 12.82 10.49 9.20
CA GLY A 17 12.23 10.67 10.53
C GLY A 17 13.25 10.54 11.65
N SER A 18 14.34 11.32 11.61
CA SER A 18 15.13 11.65 12.81
C SER A 18 16.09 12.80 12.49
N ALA A 19 15.79 13.98 13.05
CA ALA A 19 16.70 15.11 13.08
C ALA A 19 17.58 15.03 14.34
N VAL A 20 18.91 15.09 14.17
CA VAL A 20 19.85 15.67 15.16
C VAL A 20 20.98 16.38 14.41
N VAL A 21 20.78 17.70 14.22
CA VAL A 21 21.64 18.84 14.58
C VAL A 21 23.18 18.69 14.62
N LEU A 22 23.81 19.71 13.98
CA LEU A 22 25.14 20.35 14.19
C LEU A 22 26.38 19.82 13.46
N GLY A 23 26.97 20.67 12.61
CA GLY A 23 28.38 20.58 12.19
C GLY A 23 28.73 21.40 10.94
N LEU A 24 29.44 22.51 11.10
CA LEU A 24 29.76 23.54 10.11
C LEU A 24 30.62 23.09 8.90
N ARG A 25 30.33 23.74 7.75
CA ARG A 25 31.22 24.31 6.72
C ARG A 25 32.70 23.85 6.68
N ARG A 26 33.18 23.45 5.49
CA ARG A 26 33.96 24.31 4.55
C ARG A 26 34.32 23.61 3.24
N SER A 27 34.38 24.43 2.20
CA SER A 27 34.75 24.23 0.80
C SER A 27 36.21 23.82 0.56
N SER A 28 36.51 23.13 -0.55
CA SER A 28 37.36 23.62 -1.68
C SER A 28 38.02 22.50 -2.53
N GLY A 29 38.22 22.76 -3.82
CA GLY A 29 39.15 22.05 -4.75
C GLY A 29 38.46 21.28 -5.87
N ARG A 30 38.45 21.74 -7.14
CA ARG A 30 39.47 21.55 -8.22
C ARG A 30 39.78 20.06 -8.47
N THR A 31 39.88 19.50 -9.67
CA THR A 31 40.00 19.97 -11.07
C THR A 31 39.88 18.73 -12.00
N ALA A 32 39.63 19.00 -13.28
CA ALA A 32 39.71 18.17 -14.48
C ALA A 32 40.54 16.86 -14.49
N GLY A 33 40.06 15.89 -15.26
CA GLY A 33 40.83 14.74 -15.71
C GLY A 33 40.12 13.92 -16.79
N LEU A 34 40.28 14.31 -18.06
CA LEU A 34 40.00 13.46 -19.23
C LEU A 34 40.89 12.22 -19.20
N ARG A 35 40.33 11.03 -19.43
CA ARG A 35 41.05 9.93 -20.10
C ARG A 35 40.08 9.03 -20.86
N ARG A 36 40.34 8.90 -22.16
CA ARG A 36 39.78 7.91 -23.07
C ARG A 36 40.30 6.52 -22.73
N GLY A 37 39.44 5.51 -22.86
CA GLY A 37 39.80 4.11 -22.93
C GLY A 37 38.66 3.34 -23.58
N ALA A 38 38.84 2.97 -24.84
CA ALA A 38 37.99 2.01 -25.55
C ALA A 38 38.64 0.63 -25.44
N HIS A 39 37.88 -0.40 -25.06
CA HIS A 39 37.71 -1.64 -25.82
C HIS A 39 36.81 -2.64 -25.07
N GLU A 40 35.97 -3.29 -25.86
CA GLU A 40 35.47 -4.67 -25.74
C GLU A 40 34.49 -5.08 -24.62
N GLY A 41 33.25 -5.26 -25.05
CA GLY A 41 32.64 -6.58 -25.12
C GLY A 41 32.26 -7.21 -23.78
N SER A 42 31.02 -7.02 -23.34
CA SER A 42 30.38 -8.01 -22.49
C SER A 42 28.88 -8.08 -22.71
N ALA A 43 28.47 -9.32 -22.96
CA ALA A 43 27.14 -9.87 -23.14
C ALA A 43 26.00 -9.06 -22.53
N GLY A 44 24.99 -8.80 -23.38
CA GLY A 44 23.68 -8.34 -22.99
C GLY A 44 23.09 -9.23 -21.91
N HIS A 45 23.15 -8.75 -20.66
CA HIS A 45 22.24 -9.19 -19.63
C HIS A 45 20.91 -8.48 -19.91
N GLY A 46 20.08 -9.14 -20.72
CA GLY A 46 18.66 -8.86 -20.78
C GLY A 46 18.09 -9.03 -19.37
N GLY A 47 18.07 -7.93 -18.61
CA GLY A 47 17.31 -7.80 -17.38
C GLY A 47 15.83 -7.90 -17.73
N GLY A 48 15.37 -9.14 -17.91
CA GLY A 48 13.98 -9.46 -18.18
C GLY A 48 13.12 -8.76 -17.13
N ARG A 49 12.24 -7.89 -17.61
CA ARG A 49 11.22 -7.23 -16.80
C ARG A 49 10.42 -8.33 -16.11
N ARG A 50 10.64 -8.55 -14.81
CA ARG A 50 9.68 -9.32 -14.02
C ARG A 50 8.45 -8.44 -13.91
N SER A 51 7.41 -8.82 -14.65
CA SER A 51 6.12 -8.16 -14.56
C SER A 51 5.53 -8.37 -13.16
N HIS A 52 4.54 -7.56 -12.78
CA HIS A 52 3.75 -7.80 -11.56
C HIS A 52 3.21 -9.23 -11.50
N ALA A 53 2.94 -9.85 -12.66
CA ALA A 53 2.42 -11.21 -12.76
C ALA A 53 3.47 -12.28 -12.41
N ASP A 54 4.74 -12.09 -12.77
CA ASP A 54 5.80 -13.11 -12.59
C ASP A 54 6.23 -13.28 -11.12
N VAL A 55 6.26 -12.18 -10.37
CA VAL A 55 6.58 -12.20 -8.93
C VAL A 55 5.46 -12.88 -8.13
N ALA A 56 4.22 -12.73 -8.61
CA ALA A 56 3.03 -13.15 -7.92
C ALA A 56 2.73 -14.63 -7.95
N SER A 57 2.91 -15.24 -9.13
CA SER A 57 2.68 -16.66 -9.36
C SER A 57 3.61 -17.51 -8.50
N THR A 58 4.86 -17.06 -8.31
CA THR A 58 5.89 -17.78 -7.53
C THR A 58 5.60 -17.79 -6.02
N GLN A 59 4.99 -16.74 -5.47
CA GLN A 59 4.75 -16.61 -4.03
C GLN A 59 3.39 -17.17 -3.57
N ALA A 60 2.39 -17.25 -4.47
CA ALA A 60 1.10 -17.84 -4.13
C ALA A 60 1.19 -19.33 -3.74
N ALA A 61 2.11 -20.07 -4.37
CA ALA A 61 2.39 -21.46 -4.04
C ALA A 61 3.10 -21.67 -2.68
N ARG A 62 3.53 -20.60 -2.01
CA ARG A 62 4.33 -20.63 -0.77
C ARG A 62 3.64 -20.00 0.44
N MET A 63 2.34 -19.72 0.37
CA MET A 63 1.65 -19.19 1.54
C MET A 63 1.52 -20.26 2.63
N PRO A 64 1.84 -19.91 3.89
CA PRO A 64 1.59 -20.79 5.02
C PRO A 64 0.09 -21.03 5.18
N SER A 65 -0.29 -22.17 5.76
CA SER A 65 -1.69 -22.43 6.11
C SER A 65 -2.14 -21.46 7.19
N ALA A 66 -3.26 -20.77 6.94
CA ALA A 66 -3.93 -19.97 7.95
C ALA A 66 -4.55 -20.89 9.04
N PRO A 67 -4.62 -20.46 10.30
CA PRO A 67 -5.39 -21.18 11.31
C PRO A 67 -6.88 -21.19 10.93
N LYS A 68 -7.63 -22.21 11.36
CA LYS A 68 -9.08 -22.28 11.09
C LYS A 68 -9.84 -21.24 11.90
N ASP A 69 -9.47 -21.12 13.17
CA ASP A 69 -9.91 -20.06 14.06
C ASP A 69 -8.72 -19.10 14.32
N PRO A 70 -8.84 -17.79 14.05
CA PRO A 70 -7.77 -16.82 14.27
C PRO A 70 -7.33 -16.71 15.74
N LEU A 71 -8.13 -17.19 16.69
CA LEU A 71 -7.77 -17.20 18.11
C LEU A 71 -6.82 -18.35 18.49
N GLU A 72 -6.64 -19.34 17.61
CA GLU A 72 -5.63 -20.41 17.79
C GLU A 72 -4.20 -19.86 17.83
N TRP A 73 -3.95 -18.72 17.17
CA TRP A 73 -2.65 -18.07 17.26
C TRP A 73 -2.53 -17.25 18.56
N PRO A 74 -1.44 -17.42 19.32
CA PRO A 74 -1.16 -16.57 20.46
C PRO A 74 -0.93 -15.14 20.00
N ALA A 75 -1.29 -14.16 20.84
CA ALA A 75 -1.22 -12.73 20.50
C ALA A 75 0.19 -12.32 20.07
N GLU A 76 1.20 -12.86 20.75
CA GLU A 76 2.63 -12.59 20.53
C GLU A 76 3.05 -12.98 19.11
N ARG A 77 2.52 -14.10 18.60
CA ARG A 77 2.78 -14.52 17.21
C ARG A 77 2.17 -13.54 16.23
N VAL A 78 0.95 -13.07 16.50
CA VAL A 78 0.27 -12.11 15.60
C VAL A 78 1.03 -10.80 15.54
N THR A 79 1.53 -10.29 16.67
CA THR A 79 2.30 -9.03 16.74
C THR A 79 3.68 -9.07 16.05
N SER A 80 4.18 -10.25 15.69
CA SER A 80 5.53 -10.44 15.15
C SER A 80 5.57 -11.26 13.85
N ALA A 81 4.41 -11.67 13.33
CA ALA A 81 4.31 -12.50 12.15
C ALA A 81 4.91 -11.80 10.92
N GLY A 82 5.69 -12.55 10.13
CA GLY A 82 6.19 -12.03 8.86
C GLY A 82 5.07 -11.84 7.85
N PHE A 83 5.28 -10.98 6.84
CA PHE A 83 4.25 -10.62 5.86
C PHE A 83 3.43 -11.81 5.30
N MET A 84 4.08 -12.91 4.91
CA MET A 84 3.38 -14.07 4.33
C MET A 84 2.50 -14.80 5.35
N GLU A 85 2.92 -14.85 6.61
CA GLU A 85 2.12 -15.40 7.71
C GLU A 85 0.95 -14.47 8.02
N SER A 86 1.20 -13.16 8.10
CA SER A 86 0.16 -12.15 8.32
C SER A 86 -0.89 -12.15 7.22
N ALA A 87 -0.51 -12.31 5.96
CA ALA A 87 -1.46 -12.39 4.85
C ALA A 87 -2.34 -13.64 4.93
N ALA A 88 -1.77 -14.79 5.32
CA ALA A 88 -2.55 -16.01 5.55
C ALA A 88 -3.49 -15.84 6.75
N TYR A 89 -2.98 -15.33 7.87
CA TYR A 89 -3.74 -15.09 9.10
C TYR A 89 -4.92 -14.12 8.87
N ALA A 90 -4.68 -13.04 8.13
CA ALA A 90 -5.70 -12.05 7.77
C ALA A 90 -6.93 -12.69 7.10
N SER A 91 -6.73 -13.71 6.25
CA SER A 91 -7.82 -14.44 5.60
C SER A 91 -8.72 -15.15 6.62
N SER A 92 -8.15 -15.76 7.67
CA SER A 92 -8.92 -16.41 8.73
C SER A 92 -9.66 -15.39 9.60
N LEU A 93 -8.96 -14.31 9.99
CA LEU A 93 -9.52 -13.24 10.80
C LEU A 93 -10.69 -12.53 10.09
N CYS A 94 -10.51 -12.11 8.84
CA CYS A 94 -11.54 -11.40 8.08
C CYS A 94 -12.77 -12.28 7.86
N ARG A 95 -12.61 -13.58 7.57
CA ARG A 95 -13.74 -14.50 7.40
C ARG A 95 -14.53 -14.71 8.68
N SER A 96 -13.84 -14.77 9.82
CA SER A 96 -14.51 -14.87 11.11
C SER A 96 -15.36 -13.62 11.38
N LEU A 97 -14.77 -12.43 11.19
CA LEU A 97 -15.49 -11.16 11.34
C LEU A 97 -16.66 -11.03 10.36
N GLU A 98 -16.49 -11.42 9.09
CA GLU A 98 -17.54 -11.44 8.07
C GLU A 98 -18.70 -12.36 8.47
N ALA A 99 -18.41 -13.53 9.04
CA ALA A 99 -19.43 -14.49 9.46
C ALA A 99 -20.27 -14.02 10.66
N GLY A 100 -19.87 -12.94 11.33
CA GLY A 100 -20.52 -12.44 12.54
C GLY A 100 -20.16 -13.29 13.75
N VAL A 101 -19.10 -12.90 14.46
CA VAL A 101 -18.71 -13.52 15.73
C VAL A 101 -19.62 -13.04 16.86
N ALA A 102 -19.96 -13.93 17.78
CA ALA A 102 -20.81 -13.60 18.94
C ALA A 102 -20.11 -12.64 19.92
N ASP A 103 -18.81 -12.83 20.12
CA ASP A 103 -17.95 -11.92 20.89
C ASP A 103 -16.84 -11.37 19.98
N PRO A 104 -16.92 -10.10 19.55
CA PRO A 104 -15.91 -9.49 18.68
C PRO A 104 -14.66 -9.02 19.41
N ALA A 105 -14.65 -8.93 20.75
CA ALA A 105 -13.52 -8.39 21.51
C ALA A 105 -12.19 -9.10 21.23
N PRO A 106 -12.08 -10.44 21.30
CA PRO A 106 -10.81 -11.12 21.05
C PRO A 106 -10.35 -10.98 19.58
N TYR A 107 -11.27 -10.88 18.62
CA TYR A 107 -10.94 -10.65 17.21
C TYR A 107 -10.47 -9.22 16.95
N SER A 108 -11.03 -8.24 17.67
CA SER A 108 -10.59 -6.84 17.66
C SER A 108 -9.15 -6.70 18.18
N GLU A 109 -8.81 -7.41 19.26
CA GLU A 109 -7.44 -7.46 19.78
C GLU A 109 -6.46 -8.05 18.76
N ARG A 110 -6.88 -9.12 18.06
CA ARG A 110 -6.07 -9.72 16.99
C ARG A 110 -5.88 -8.78 15.81
N LEU A 111 -6.91 -8.06 15.39
CA LEU A 111 -6.78 -7.06 14.34
C LEU A 111 -5.83 -5.93 14.76
N SER A 112 -5.97 -5.43 15.98
CA SER A 112 -5.10 -4.40 16.54
C SER A 112 -3.63 -4.86 16.59
N ALA A 113 -3.41 -6.12 17.00
CA ALA A 113 -2.09 -6.75 17.00
C ALA A 113 -1.48 -6.86 15.60
N MET A 114 -2.28 -7.14 14.56
CA MET A 114 -1.79 -7.10 13.18
C MET A 114 -1.43 -5.69 12.74
N LEU A 115 -2.26 -4.70 13.06
CA LEU A 115 -2.05 -3.31 12.64
C LEU A 115 -0.94 -2.60 13.41
N SER A 116 -0.43 -3.20 14.50
CA SER A 116 0.66 -2.63 15.30
C SER A 116 2.03 -2.71 14.63
N HIS A 117 2.16 -3.36 13.48
CA HIS A 117 3.42 -3.45 12.73
C HIS A 117 3.20 -3.54 11.21
N SER A 118 4.24 -3.19 10.45
CA SER A 118 4.18 -3.05 8.99
C SER A 118 3.74 -4.33 8.25
N ASP A 119 4.33 -5.47 8.58
CA ASP A 119 4.02 -6.74 7.92
C ASP A 119 2.59 -7.21 8.21
N GLY A 120 2.09 -6.98 9.43
CA GLY A 120 0.72 -7.29 9.83
C GLY A 120 -0.29 -6.40 9.11
N ALA A 121 -0.05 -5.08 9.06
CA ALA A 121 -0.89 -4.14 8.34
C ALA A 121 -0.96 -4.46 6.83
N ARG A 122 0.19 -4.76 6.21
CA ARG A 122 0.25 -5.21 4.81
C ARG A 122 -0.55 -6.49 4.60
N GLY A 123 -0.37 -7.49 5.47
CA GLY A 123 -1.11 -8.76 5.41
C GLY A 123 -2.63 -8.57 5.54
N PHE A 124 -3.06 -7.70 6.47
CA PHE A 124 -4.47 -7.35 6.66
C PHE A 124 -5.07 -6.75 5.39
N PHE A 125 -4.50 -5.65 4.91
CA PHE A 125 -5.04 -4.96 3.75
C PHE A 125 -5.06 -5.83 2.48
N VAL A 126 -4.07 -6.71 2.32
CA VAL A 126 -4.04 -7.68 1.22
C VAL A 126 -5.32 -8.51 1.18
N THR A 127 -5.78 -9.03 2.31
CA THR A 127 -7.02 -9.80 2.35
C THR A 127 -8.23 -8.87 2.28
N TYR A 128 -8.29 -7.90 3.19
CA TYR A 128 -9.45 -7.04 3.39
C TYR A 128 -9.90 -6.32 2.12
N LEU A 129 -8.95 -5.83 1.33
CA LEU A 129 -9.23 -5.06 0.12
C LEU A 129 -9.49 -5.92 -1.13
N THR A 130 -9.11 -7.20 -1.12
CA THR A 130 -9.11 -8.02 -2.35
C THR A 130 -10.05 -9.20 -2.30
N ASP A 131 -10.42 -9.72 -1.12
CA ASP A 131 -11.26 -10.91 -1.03
C ASP A 131 -12.73 -10.55 -1.33
N PRO A 132 -13.30 -11.02 -2.45
CA PRO A 132 -14.68 -10.73 -2.81
C PRO A 132 -15.69 -11.39 -1.86
N ALA A 133 -15.27 -12.33 -1.02
CA ALA A 133 -16.12 -13.00 -0.04
C ALA A 133 -16.30 -12.20 1.26
N LEU A 134 -15.93 -10.91 1.29
CA LEU A 134 -16.06 -10.02 2.47
C LEU A 134 -17.04 -8.84 2.28
N PRO A 135 -18.23 -9.00 1.68
CA PRO A 135 -19.13 -7.87 1.45
C PRO A 135 -19.65 -7.22 2.73
N GLY A 136 -19.97 -7.99 3.78
CA GLY A 136 -20.48 -7.45 5.05
C GLY A 136 -19.43 -6.67 5.84
N LEU A 137 -18.17 -7.09 5.76
CA LEU A 137 -17.06 -6.48 6.47
C LEU A 137 -16.47 -5.27 5.72
N ALA A 138 -16.46 -5.32 4.39
CA ALA A 138 -15.70 -4.39 3.55
C ALA A 138 -16.52 -3.59 2.53
N ASP A 139 -17.80 -3.88 2.35
CA ASP A 139 -18.66 -3.20 1.36
C ASP A 139 -20.02 -2.72 1.93
N ASP A 140 -20.26 -2.81 3.24
CA ASP A 140 -21.51 -2.31 3.86
C ASP A 140 -21.74 -0.80 3.57
N PRO A 141 -22.87 -0.39 2.97
CA PRO A 141 -23.17 1.01 2.69
C PRO A 141 -23.12 1.95 3.91
N ALA A 142 -23.39 1.43 5.12
CA ALA A 142 -23.37 2.21 6.36
C ALA A 142 -21.97 2.63 6.82
N GLY A 143 -20.91 2.01 6.27
CA GLY A 143 -19.53 2.32 6.64
C GLY A 143 -18.64 1.08 6.75
N LEU A 144 -17.44 1.28 7.27
CA LEU A 144 -16.58 0.15 7.65
C LEU A 144 -17.15 -0.48 8.92
N ALA A 145 -17.06 -1.81 9.04
CA ALA A 145 -17.45 -2.50 10.26
C ALA A 145 -16.74 -1.86 11.48
N PRO A 146 -17.44 -1.63 12.62
CA PRO A 146 -16.88 -0.89 13.76
C PRO A 146 -15.53 -1.41 14.23
N VAL A 147 -15.37 -2.75 14.32
CA VAL A 147 -14.11 -3.41 14.68
C VAL A 147 -12.95 -3.04 13.76
N VAL A 148 -13.20 -2.90 12.46
CA VAL A 148 -12.18 -2.50 11.47
C VAL A 148 -11.92 -1.01 11.57
N ALA A 149 -12.98 -0.21 11.69
CA ALA A 149 -12.87 1.23 11.77
C ALA A 149 -12.05 1.66 13.00
N ASP A 150 -12.38 1.13 14.17
CA ASP A 150 -11.70 1.44 15.42
C ASP A 150 -10.22 1.03 15.36
N ALA A 151 -9.93 -0.20 14.93
CA ALA A 151 -8.56 -0.69 14.84
C ALA A 151 -7.70 0.15 13.88
N LEU A 152 -8.24 0.57 12.74
CA LEU A 152 -7.53 1.44 11.78
C LEU A 152 -7.25 2.83 12.37
N LYS A 153 -8.20 3.41 13.10
CA LYS A 153 -8.04 4.76 13.69
C LYS A 153 -7.07 4.78 14.87
N THR A 154 -6.89 3.66 15.57
CA THR A 154 -5.95 3.54 16.70
C THR A 154 -4.58 3.02 16.30
N ALA A 155 -4.42 2.53 15.08
CA ALA A 155 -3.15 2.03 14.58
C ALA A 155 -2.11 3.14 14.39
N ASP A 156 -0.85 2.76 14.23
CA ASP A 156 0.23 3.69 13.89
C ASP A 156 0.02 4.30 12.49
N MET A 157 -0.26 5.60 12.45
CA MET A 157 -0.50 6.34 11.20
C MET A 157 0.73 6.38 10.30
N ALA A 158 1.95 6.31 10.85
CA ALA A 158 3.16 6.24 10.02
C ALA A 158 3.18 4.98 9.14
N THR A 159 2.49 3.92 9.58
CA THR A 159 2.34 2.64 8.88
C THR A 159 1.07 2.60 8.03
N VAL A 160 -0.10 2.89 8.61
CA VAL A 160 -1.40 2.61 7.99
C VAL A 160 -1.79 3.62 6.91
N LEU A 161 -1.55 4.92 7.14
CA LEU A 161 -1.98 5.96 6.22
C LEU A 161 -1.30 5.86 4.84
N PRO A 162 0.02 5.69 4.75
CA PRO A 162 0.69 5.57 3.45
C PRO A 162 0.33 4.29 2.72
N LEU A 163 0.13 3.19 3.45
CA LEU A 163 -0.41 1.96 2.86
C LEU A 163 -1.78 2.23 2.26
N SER A 164 -2.68 2.90 3.00
CA SER A 164 -4.03 3.23 2.53
C SER A 164 -4.02 4.05 1.22
N ILE A 165 -3.14 5.06 1.12
CA ILE A 165 -2.98 5.85 -0.10
C ILE A 165 -2.46 4.99 -1.27
N MET A 166 -1.44 4.16 -1.03
CA MET A 166 -0.92 3.25 -2.06
C MET A 166 -1.98 2.24 -2.52
N ASN A 167 -2.84 1.81 -1.60
CA ASN A 167 -3.93 0.87 -1.84
C ASN A 167 -5.13 1.47 -2.56
N LEU A 168 -5.12 2.79 -2.76
CA LEU A 168 -5.97 3.47 -3.72
C LEU A 168 -5.21 3.67 -5.03
N ALA A 169 -4.04 4.29 -4.98
CA ALA A 169 -3.29 4.70 -6.16
C ALA A 169 -2.87 3.53 -7.07
N MET A 170 -2.24 2.50 -6.52
CA MET A 170 -1.72 1.37 -7.32
C MET A 170 -2.82 0.58 -8.04
N PRO A 171 -3.89 0.12 -7.37
CA PRO A 171 -4.97 -0.58 -8.06
C PRO A 171 -5.73 0.31 -9.04
N THR A 172 -5.88 1.62 -8.78
CA THR A 172 -6.45 2.56 -9.76
C THR A 172 -5.62 2.62 -11.05
N ALA A 173 -4.31 2.85 -10.93
CA ALA A 173 -3.40 2.84 -12.09
C ALA A 173 -3.42 1.50 -12.83
N SER A 174 -3.51 0.40 -12.09
CA SER A 174 -3.52 -0.94 -12.68
C SER A 174 -4.83 -1.29 -13.36
N ALA A 175 -5.98 -0.79 -12.84
CA ALA A 175 -7.27 -0.94 -13.50
C ALA A 175 -7.22 -0.34 -14.92
N VAL A 176 -6.70 0.89 -15.05
CA VAL A 176 -6.52 1.56 -16.35
C VAL A 176 -5.66 0.73 -17.30
N ALA A 177 -4.51 0.23 -16.83
CA ALA A 177 -3.62 -0.58 -17.65
C ALA A 177 -4.27 -1.92 -18.10
N HIS A 178 -5.03 -2.57 -17.21
CA HIS A 178 -5.74 -3.80 -17.53
C HIS A 178 -6.87 -3.56 -18.53
N GLU A 179 -7.61 -2.46 -18.42
CA GLU A 179 -8.65 -2.08 -19.39
C GLU A 179 -8.06 -1.81 -20.77
N ALA A 180 -6.97 -1.02 -20.84
CA ALA A 180 -6.27 -0.73 -22.09
C ALA A 180 -5.73 -2.01 -22.77
N SER A 181 -5.46 -3.05 -21.98
CA SER A 181 -4.99 -4.35 -22.46
C SER A 181 -6.12 -5.37 -22.70
N GLY A 182 -7.39 -4.99 -22.55
CA GLY A 182 -8.54 -5.88 -22.70
C GLY A 182 -8.73 -6.92 -21.59
N ASN A 183 -8.00 -6.81 -20.47
CA ASN A 183 -8.03 -7.75 -19.35
C ASN A 183 -9.10 -7.35 -18.31
N MET A 184 -10.37 -7.40 -18.71
CA MET A 184 -11.48 -6.84 -17.93
C MET A 184 -11.66 -7.46 -16.54
N ASP A 185 -11.41 -8.76 -16.38
CA ASP A 185 -11.49 -9.42 -15.06
C ASP A 185 -10.46 -8.88 -14.07
N GLN A 186 -9.25 -8.61 -14.56
CA GLN A 186 -8.16 -8.05 -13.75
C GLN A 186 -8.43 -6.57 -13.45
N ALA A 187 -9.01 -5.85 -14.40
CA ALA A 187 -9.49 -4.48 -14.16
C ALA A 187 -10.57 -4.45 -13.07
N ALA A 188 -11.58 -5.32 -13.13
CA ALA A 188 -12.65 -5.39 -12.14
C ALA A 188 -12.11 -5.67 -10.72
N ARG A 189 -11.14 -6.58 -10.60
CA ARG A 189 -10.48 -6.88 -9.33
C ARG A 189 -9.66 -5.70 -8.80
N SER A 190 -8.96 -5.01 -9.67
CA SER A 190 -8.22 -3.79 -9.32
C SER A 190 -9.18 -2.71 -8.83
N LYS A 191 -10.32 -2.51 -9.52
CA LYS A 191 -11.36 -1.57 -9.12
C LYS A 191 -11.97 -1.91 -7.76
N LEU A 192 -12.18 -3.21 -7.46
CA LEU A 192 -12.62 -3.65 -6.12
C LEU A 192 -11.65 -3.18 -5.04
N THR A 193 -10.35 -3.42 -5.25
CA THR A 193 -9.30 -3.01 -4.30
C THR A 193 -9.24 -1.50 -4.15
N ALA A 194 -9.25 -0.76 -5.26
CA ALA A 194 -9.26 0.71 -5.24
C ALA A 194 -10.49 1.26 -4.49
N ARG A 195 -11.69 0.72 -4.77
CA ARG A 195 -12.92 1.13 -4.09
C ARG A 195 -12.81 0.93 -2.58
N ARG A 196 -12.40 -0.26 -2.11
CA ARG A 196 -12.24 -0.53 -0.67
C ARG A 196 -11.13 0.33 -0.06
N GLY A 197 -10.04 0.56 -0.79
CA GLY A 197 -8.94 1.46 -0.38
C GLY A 197 -9.44 2.90 -0.18
N ALA A 198 -10.28 3.40 -1.08
CA ALA A 198 -10.91 4.72 -0.94
C ALA A 198 -11.78 4.80 0.31
N ARG A 199 -12.54 3.76 0.66
CA ARG A 199 -13.37 3.74 1.88
C ARG A 199 -12.53 3.82 3.15
N VAL A 200 -11.42 3.07 3.22
CA VAL A 200 -10.45 3.17 4.33
C VAL A 200 -9.90 4.59 4.42
N LEU A 201 -9.50 5.18 3.29
CA LEU A 201 -8.90 6.50 3.31
C LEU A 201 -9.90 7.59 3.72
N ARG A 202 -11.15 7.52 3.24
CA ARG A 202 -12.25 8.39 3.70
C ARG A 202 -12.46 8.30 5.21
N LEU A 203 -12.42 7.08 5.79
CA LEU A 203 -12.52 6.90 7.23
C LEU A 203 -11.43 7.67 7.99
N LEU A 204 -10.17 7.57 7.53
CA LEU A 204 -9.04 8.20 8.19
C LEU A 204 -9.06 9.73 8.03
N VAL A 205 -9.40 10.21 6.84
CA VAL A 205 -9.52 11.65 6.53
C VAL A 205 -10.66 12.28 7.36
N GLY A 206 -11.79 11.59 7.52
CA GLY A 206 -12.93 12.08 8.29
C GLY A 206 -12.83 11.89 9.82
N ASP A 207 -11.76 11.27 10.35
CA ASP A 207 -11.61 11.08 11.80
C ASP A 207 -10.99 12.31 12.47
N ASP A 208 -11.57 12.76 13.58
CA ASP A 208 -11.09 13.96 14.30
C ASP A 208 -9.66 13.84 14.84
N ARG A 209 -9.19 12.62 15.14
CA ARG A 209 -7.88 12.41 15.77
C ARG A 209 -6.74 12.38 14.74
N VAL A 210 -6.99 11.80 13.58
CA VAL A 210 -5.96 11.53 12.56
C VAL A 210 -6.21 12.24 11.23
N GLY A 211 -7.37 12.86 11.06
CA GLY A 211 -7.83 13.42 9.80
C GLY A 211 -7.00 14.59 9.27
N SER A 212 -6.45 15.44 10.15
CA SER A 212 -5.54 16.51 9.73
C SER A 212 -4.30 15.95 9.04
N HIS A 213 -3.62 14.99 9.68
CA HIS A 213 -2.46 14.32 9.12
C HIS A 213 -2.80 13.52 7.85
N ALA A 214 -3.95 12.83 7.85
CA ALA A 214 -4.44 12.10 6.68
C ALA A 214 -4.69 13.02 5.47
N ARG A 215 -5.31 14.18 5.68
CA ARG A 215 -5.53 15.20 4.63
C ARG A 215 -4.21 15.75 4.08
N GLU A 216 -3.25 16.06 4.95
CA GLU A 216 -1.93 16.55 4.54
C GLU A 216 -1.18 15.54 3.67
N GLU A 217 -1.10 14.28 4.11
CA GLU A 217 -0.42 13.22 3.35
C GLU A 217 -1.14 12.91 2.02
N LEU A 218 -2.48 12.94 2.01
CA LEU A 218 -3.30 12.78 0.82
C LEU A 218 -3.05 13.92 -0.19
N LEU A 219 -3.01 15.17 0.27
CA LEU A 219 -2.72 16.32 -0.58
C LEU A 219 -1.31 16.24 -1.16
N ALA A 220 -0.33 15.84 -0.36
CA ALA A 220 1.04 15.62 -0.82
C ALA A 220 1.13 14.52 -1.90
N ALA A 221 0.41 13.41 -1.72
CA ALA A 221 0.35 12.34 -2.72
C ALA A 221 -0.32 12.83 -4.02
N LYS A 222 -1.42 13.57 -3.91
CA LYS A 222 -2.14 14.14 -5.05
C LYS A 222 -1.27 15.10 -5.86
N ALA A 223 -0.58 16.02 -5.18
CA ALA A 223 0.33 16.98 -5.83
C ALA A 223 1.40 16.25 -6.64
N CYS A 224 2.04 15.23 -6.06
CA CYS A 224 3.04 14.42 -6.76
C CYS A 224 2.45 13.62 -7.94
N ALA A 225 1.21 13.14 -7.85
CA ALA A 225 0.57 12.43 -8.96
C ALA A 225 0.32 13.36 -10.17
N ALA A 226 -0.03 14.62 -9.91
CA ALA A 226 -0.18 15.64 -10.96
C ALA A 226 1.17 16.04 -11.57
N GLU A 227 2.17 16.31 -10.72
CA GLU A 227 3.52 16.73 -11.13
C GLU A 227 4.32 15.61 -11.84
N ALA A 228 4.06 14.34 -11.54
CA ALA A 228 4.68 13.23 -12.25
C ALA A 228 4.36 13.22 -13.76
N GLY A 229 3.33 13.96 -14.19
CA GLY A 229 3.07 14.24 -15.61
C GLY A 229 3.92 15.38 -16.20
N ASP A 230 4.46 16.29 -15.37
CA ASP A 230 5.04 17.59 -15.74
C ASP A 230 6.50 17.80 -15.28
N GLY A 231 7.28 16.72 -15.10
CA GLY A 231 8.72 16.77 -14.84
C GLY A 231 9.13 17.01 -13.37
N PRO A 232 10.45 16.99 -13.06
CA PRO A 232 10.95 16.83 -11.68
C PRO A 232 10.89 18.08 -10.78
N ASP A 233 10.39 19.22 -11.25
CA ASP A 233 10.49 20.51 -10.54
C ASP A 233 9.27 20.84 -9.64
N GLY A 234 8.43 19.85 -9.40
CA GLY A 234 7.22 19.96 -8.59
C GLY A 234 7.46 20.06 -7.07
N GLY A 235 6.56 20.75 -6.34
CA GLY A 235 6.62 21.05 -4.91
C GLY A 235 6.16 19.91 -3.99
N GLY A 236 6.00 18.69 -4.49
CA GLY A 236 5.52 17.55 -3.70
C GLY A 236 6.51 16.89 -2.74
N SER A 237 5.99 16.07 -1.83
CA SER A 237 6.78 15.26 -0.87
C SER A 237 7.72 14.30 -1.60
N GLU A 238 9.01 14.29 -1.22
CA GLU A 238 10.04 13.40 -1.77
C GLU A 238 9.63 11.92 -1.71
N ARG A 239 8.86 11.54 -0.69
CA ARG A 239 8.30 10.20 -0.55
C ARG A 239 7.42 9.83 -1.74
N TRP A 240 6.47 10.69 -2.08
CA TRP A 240 5.48 10.43 -3.12
C TRP A 240 6.10 10.60 -4.52
N LYS A 241 7.05 11.52 -4.70
CA LYS A 241 7.87 11.60 -5.91
C LYS A 241 8.62 10.29 -6.17
N ALA A 242 9.33 9.77 -5.16
CA ALA A 242 10.05 8.51 -5.26
C ALA A 242 9.11 7.32 -5.52
N PHE A 243 7.93 7.32 -4.89
CA PHE A 243 6.88 6.32 -5.15
C PHE A 243 6.45 6.32 -6.63
N PHE A 244 5.98 7.44 -7.16
CA PHE A 244 5.47 7.51 -8.53
C PHE A 244 6.57 7.28 -9.57
N ALA A 245 7.76 7.82 -9.35
CA ALA A 245 8.92 7.60 -10.23
C ALA A 245 9.35 6.12 -10.30
N ARG A 246 9.24 5.40 -9.17
CA ARG A 246 9.58 3.96 -9.12
C ARG A 246 8.63 3.12 -9.96
N TRP A 247 7.34 3.46 -9.97
CA TRP A 247 6.32 2.66 -10.66
C TRP A 247 6.15 3.02 -12.14
N LYS A 248 6.60 4.21 -12.56
CA LYS A 248 6.62 4.65 -13.97
C LYS A 248 5.26 4.55 -14.64
N TYR A 249 4.22 5.01 -13.94
CA TYR A 249 2.88 5.12 -14.50
C TYR A 249 2.86 6.06 -15.70
N ASP A 250 2.04 5.75 -16.69
CA ASP A 250 1.79 6.67 -17.80
C ASP A 250 0.82 7.81 -17.41
N ALA A 251 0.61 8.75 -18.33
CA ALA A 251 -0.24 9.92 -18.09
C ALA A 251 -1.70 9.55 -17.78
N ALA A 252 -2.26 8.51 -18.42
CA ALA A 252 -3.64 8.09 -18.17
C ALA A 252 -3.78 7.45 -16.78
N GLN A 253 -2.79 6.64 -16.39
CA GLN A 253 -2.71 6.05 -15.05
C GLN A 253 -2.57 7.13 -13.97
N LEU A 254 -1.67 8.10 -14.15
CA LEU A 254 -1.46 9.21 -13.20
C LEU A 254 -2.71 10.09 -13.08
N ALA A 255 -3.36 10.43 -14.20
CA ALA A 255 -4.62 11.19 -14.19
C ALA A 255 -5.72 10.46 -13.42
N ALA A 256 -5.87 9.15 -13.62
CA ALA A 256 -6.85 8.34 -12.88
C ALA A 256 -6.54 8.28 -11.38
N VAL A 257 -5.26 8.14 -11.01
CA VAL A 257 -4.84 8.21 -9.60
C VAL A 257 -5.15 9.56 -8.98
N GLY A 258 -4.82 10.66 -9.66
CA GLY A 258 -5.11 12.01 -9.20
C GLY A 258 -6.61 12.22 -8.96
N ALA A 259 -7.45 11.78 -9.88
CA ALA A 259 -8.91 11.85 -9.75
C ALA A 259 -9.42 11.03 -8.55
N ALA A 260 -8.90 9.81 -8.35
CA ALA A 260 -9.30 8.97 -7.23
C ALA A 260 -8.90 9.56 -5.86
N LEU A 261 -7.72 10.19 -5.77
CA LEU A 261 -7.26 10.88 -4.56
C LEU A 261 -8.07 12.17 -4.30
N GLU A 262 -8.47 12.88 -5.36
CA GLU A 262 -9.35 14.05 -5.27
C GLU A 262 -10.72 13.68 -4.71
N GLU A 263 -11.35 12.62 -5.24
CA GLU A 263 -12.68 12.15 -4.80
C GLU A 263 -12.72 11.89 -3.28
N VAL A 264 -11.67 11.29 -2.73
CA VAL A 264 -11.57 11.07 -1.27
C VAL A 264 -11.36 12.38 -0.50
N SER A 265 -10.72 13.38 -1.11
CA SER A 265 -10.46 14.68 -0.48
C SER A 265 -11.69 15.57 -0.40
N THR A 266 -12.61 15.47 -1.37
CA THR A 266 -13.81 16.33 -1.47
C THR A 266 -15.00 15.84 -0.64
N ASP A 267 -15.03 14.54 -0.32
CA ASP A 267 -16.12 13.91 0.43
C ASP A 267 -15.95 14.00 1.97
N ALA A 268 -14.88 14.62 2.46
CA ALA A 268 -14.49 14.69 3.87
C ALA A 268 -14.55 16.11 4.43
#